data_AF-A0A5J4R1L7-F1
#
_entry.id   AF-A0A5J4R1L7-F1
#
_cell.length_a   1.000
_cell.length_b   1.000
_cell.length_c   1.000
_cell.angle_alpha   90.00
_cell.angle_beta   90.00
_cell.angle_gamma   90.00
#
_symmetry.space_group_name_H-M   'P 1'
#
loop_
_entity.id
_entity.type
_entity.pdbx_description
1 polymer ?
#
loop_
_entity_poly.entity_id
_entity_poly.type
_entity_poly.pdbx_seq_one_letter_code
_entity_poly.pdbx_strand_id
1 'polypeptide(L)'
;MITLFFISLIAFVLGLFFITLKYGIPASISESYYLLPRKINLPVFYGWTILVALPLVAFWLDISEGTAQPLVFFGCALLIGVGVAAPFKDRGQTSKVHFICAALCALLTQIWVFIYTPFWIFSLTLTVLFAAFGYKIQGILENGKKAENSLTFFLEVATFLSIYIAVYGFYNLLTV
;
A
#
# COMPACT_ATOMS: atom_id res chain seq x y z
N MET A 1 -0.49 22.20 2.09
CA MET A 1 0.05 20.82 2.12
C MET A 1 -0.97 19.74 1.76
N ILE A 2 -2.26 19.90 2.07
CA ILE A 2 -3.32 18.90 1.75
C ILE A 2 -3.40 18.49 0.26
N THR A 3 -2.98 19.34 -0.67
CA THR A 3 -2.90 18.98 -2.10
C THR A 3 -1.99 17.77 -2.35
N LEU A 4 -0.87 17.65 -1.61
CA LEU A 4 0.06 16.52 -1.74
C LEU A 4 -0.58 15.20 -1.30
N PHE A 5 -1.42 15.23 -0.26
CA PHE A 5 -2.23 14.09 0.14
C PHE A 5 -3.13 13.60 -1.00
N PHE A 6 -3.86 14.51 -1.65
CA PHE A 6 -4.73 14.15 -2.76
C PHE A 6 -3.96 13.68 -3.99
N ILE A 7 -2.79 14.25 -4.28
CA ILE A 7 -1.90 13.76 -5.36
C ILE A 7 -1.53 12.29 -5.09
N SER A 8 -1.09 11.96 -3.87
CA SER A 8 -0.76 10.59 -3.49
C SER A 8 -1.97 9.66 -3.62
N LEU A 9 -3.12 10.05 -3.07
CA LEU A 9 -4.34 9.25 -3.08
C LEU A 9 -4.81 8.96 -4.51
N ILE A 10 -4.85 9.98 -5.36
CA ILE A 10 -5.24 9.85 -6.76
C ILE A 10 -4.24 8.94 -7.50
N ALA A 11 -2.93 9.14 -7.31
CA ALA A 11 -1.92 8.29 -7.91
C ALA A 11 -2.07 6.81 -7.50
N PHE A 12 -2.34 6.56 -6.22
CA PHE A 12 -2.56 5.21 -5.70
C PHE A 12 -3.82 4.56 -6.31
N VAL A 13 -4.95 5.26 -6.26
CA VAL A 13 -6.24 4.75 -6.77
C VAL A 13 -6.19 4.53 -8.28
N LEU A 14 -5.68 5.49 -9.05
CA LEU A 14 -5.59 5.35 -10.52
C LEU A 14 -4.62 4.24 -10.92
N GLY A 15 -3.50 4.09 -10.21
CA GLY A 15 -2.55 3.02 -10.47
C GLY A 15 -3.18 1.64 -10.24
N LEU A 16 -3.86 1.44 -9.10
CA LEU A 16 -4.58 0.20 -8.82
C LEU A 16 -5.72 -0.06 -9.81
N PHE A 17 -6.49 0.97 -10.14
CA PHE A 17 -7.59 0.86 -11.10
C PHE A 17 -7.08 0.46 -12.49
N PHE A 18 -6.00 1.08 -12.96
CA PHE A 18 -5.39 0.75 -14.24
C PHE A 18 -4.89 -0.69 -14.29
N ILE A 19 -4.19 -1.16 -13.24
CA ILE A 19 -3.69 -2.53 -13.18
C ILE A 19 -4.85 -3.52 -13.14
N THR A 20 -5.85 -3.29 -12.29
CA THR A 20 -6.97 -4.23 -12.13
C THR A 20 -7.86 -4.30 -13.37
N LEU A 21 -8.09 -3.19 -14.08
CA LEU A 21 -8.84 -3.20 -15.33
C LEU A 21 -8.08 -3.90 -16.47
N LYS A 22 -6.77 -3.65 -16.59
CA LYS A 22 -6.00 -4.13 -17.73
C LYS A 22 -5.51 -5.58 -17.57
N TYR A 23 -5.16 -5.97 -16.35
CA TYR A 23 -4.50 -7.25 -16.06
C TYR A 23 -5.31 -8.14 -15.11
N GLY A 24 -6.46 -7.69 -14.62
CA GLY A 24 -7.22 -8.38 -13.58
C GLY A 24 -6.63 -8.15 -12.18
N ILE A 25 -7.20 -8.82 -11.18
CA ILE A 25 -6.76 -8.69 -9.78
C ILE A 25 -5.47 -9.51 -9.58
N PRO A 26 -4.32 -8.88 -9.27
CA PRO A 26 -3.09 -9.61 -8.98
C PRO A 26 -3.16 -10.32 -7.61
N ALA A 27 -2.21 -11.22 -7.32
CA ALA A 27 -2.09 -11.82 -5.99
C ALA A 27 -1.67 -10.79 -4.92
N SER A 28 -0.87 -9.79 -5.30
CA SER A 28 -0.54 -8.62 -4.46
C SER A 28 -0.37 -7.34 -5.28
N ILE A 29 -0.47 -6.17 -4.66
CA ILE A 29 -0.20 -4.87 -5.30
C ILE A 29 1.21 -4.86 -5.89
N SER A 30 2.18 -5.42 -5.16
CA SER A 30 3.56 -5.49 -5.64
C SER A 30 3.76 -6.42 -6.84
N GLU A 31 2.86 -7.36 -7.08
CA GLU A 31 2.89 -8.23 -8.26
C GLU A 31 2.53 -7.50 -9.56
N SER A 32 1.91 -6.32 -9.45
CA SER A 32 1.67 -5.42 -10.59
C SER A 32 2.94 -5.16 -11.41
N TYR A 33 4.12 -5.17 -10.79
CA TYR A 33 5.41 -5.07 -11.48
C TYR A 33 5.59 -6.16 -12.55
N TYR A 34 5.17 -7.39 -12.28
CA TYR A 34 5.37 -8.54 -13.16
C TYR A 34 4.34 -8.61 -14.29
N LEU A 35 3.18 -7.99 -14.09
CA LEU A 35 2.13 -7.87 -15.10
C LEU A 35 2.46 -6.81 -16.17
N LEU A 36 3.28 -5.83 -15.81
CA LEU A 36 3.69 -4.77 -16.72
C LEU A 36 4.67 -5.30 -17.79
N PRO A 37 4.66 -4.72 -19.01
CA PRO A 37 5.60 -5.11 -20.06
C PRO A 37 7.05 -4.94 -19.60
N ARG A 38 7.89 -5.94 -19.85
CA ARG A 38 9.28 -6.03 -19.35
C ARG A 38 10.17 -4.83 -19.67
N LYS A 39 9.85 -4.04 -20.70
CA LYS A 39 10.59 -2.83 -21.07
C LYS A 39 10.29 -1.63 -20.16
N ILE A 40 9.10 -1.59 -19.55
CA ILE A 40 8.61 -0.43 -18.79
C ILE A 40 8.24 -0.76 -17.34
N ASN A 41 8.26 -2.04 -16.94
CA ASN A 41 7.83 -2.48 -15.62
C ASN A 41 8.56 -1.77 -14.47
N LEU A 42 9.90 -1.67 -14.54
CA LEU A 42 10.69 -0.99 -13.53
C LEU A 42 10.39 0.51 -13.46
N PRO A 43 10.56 1.31 -14.53
CA PRO A 43 10.32 2.75 -14.44
C PRO A 43 8.86 3.08 -14.07
N VAL A 44 7.89 2.30 -14.53
CA VAL A 44 6.47 2.53 -14.21
C VAL A 44 6.16 2.17 -12.77
N PHE A 45 6.52 0.96 -12.32
CA PHE A 45 6.18 0.51 -10.96
C PHE A 45 6.95 1.28 -9.88
N TYR A 46 8.26 1.48 -10.09
CA TYR A 46 9.08 2.27 -9.18
C TYR A 46 8.69 3.75 -9.19
N GLY A 47 8.42 4.32 -10.37
CA GLY A 47 7.90 5.68 -10.49
C GLY A 47 6.56 5.83 -9.78
N TRP A 48 5.69 4.83 -9.86
CA TRP A 48 4.42 4.81 -9.15
C TRP A 48 4.59 4.76 -7.63
N THR A 49 5.49 3.94 -7.09
CA THR A 49 5.73 3.89 -5.65
C THR A 49 6.31 5.20 -5.12
N ILE A 50 7.19 5.87 -5.88
CA ILE A 50 7.68 7.21 -5.56
C ILE A 50 6.54 8.24 -5.58
N LEU A 51 5.72 8.23 -6.62
CA LEU A 51 4.63 9.18 -6.81
C LEU A 51 3.59 9.09 -5.70
N VAL A 52 3.40 7.90 -5.12
CA VAL A 52 2.57 7.70 -3.92
C VAL A 52 3.34 8.14 -2.67
N ALA A 53 4.56 7.64 -2.45
CA ALA A 53 5.27 7.82 -1.20
C ALA A 53 5.70 9.28 -0.91
N LEU A 54 6.23 10.01 -1.90
CA LEU A 54 6.82 11.33 -1.65
C LEU A 54 5.77 12.41 -1.31
N PRO A 55 4.66 12.54 -2.05
CA PRO A 55 3.62 13.50 -1.66
C PRO A 55 2.97 13.12 -0.32
N LEU A 56 2.78 11.81 -0.06
CA LEU A 56 2.22 11.34 1.20
C LEU A 56 3.13 11.66 2.38
N VAL A 57 4.42 11.35 2.31
CA VAL A 57 5.35 11.59 3.43
C VAL A 57 5.48 13.07 3.73
N ALA A 58 5.50 13.94 2.70
CA ALA A 58 5.60 15.38 2.88
C ALA A 58 4.39 15.94 3.65
N PHE A 59 3.17 15.52 3.28
CA PHE A 59 1.96 15.92 4.02
C PHE A 59 1.86 15.27 5.39
N TRP A 60 2.19 13.97 5.48
CA TRP A 60 2.00 13.22 6.71
C TRP A 60 3.00 13.66 7.79
N LEU A 61 4.25 14.00 7.44
CA LEU A 61 5.21 14.57 8.40
C LEU A 61 4.77 15.92 8.96
N ASP A 62 4.20 16.78 8.13
CA ASP A 62 3.66 18.11 8.49
C ASP A 62 2.57 17.99 9.57
N ILE A 63 1.60 17.09 9.38
CA ILE A 63 0.54 16.87 10.37
C ILE A 63 1.02 16.06 11.58
N SER A 64 2.18 15.42 11.50
CA SER A 64 2.71 14.53 12.55
C SER A 64 3.65 15.23 13.52
N GLU A 65 3.74 16.57 13.50
CA GLU A 65 4.54 17.32 14.47
C GLU A 65 4.10 16.98 15.91
N GLY A 66 5.06 16.61 16.76
CA GLY A 66 4.79 16.13 18.13
C GLY A 66 4.39 14.65 18.25
N THR A 67 4.34 13.90 17.14
CA THR A 67 4.16 12.44 17.13
C THR A 67 5.44 11.73 16.66
N ALA A 68 5.40 10.40 16.49
CA ALA A 68 6.54 9.64 15.98
C ALA A 68 6.72 9.78 14.45
N GLN A 69 7.17 10.96 14.00
CA GLN A 69 7.59 11.25 12.62
C GLN A 69 8.55 10.21 12.00
N PRO A 70 9.49 9.58 12.75
CA PRO A 70 10.31 8.52 12.19
C PRO A 70 9.50 7.33 11.63
N LEU A 71 8.37 6.97 12.25
CA LEU A 71 7.52 5.88 11.75
C LEU A 71 6.94 6.20 10.38
N VAL A 72 6.49 7.44 10.19
CA VAL A 72 5.96 7.96 8.92
C VAL A 72 7.04 7.97 7.85
N PHE A 73 8.20 8.53 8.19
CA PHE A 73 9.34 8.62 7.27
C PHE A 73 9.79 7.24 6.81
N PHE A 74 10.08 6.32 7.74
CA PHE A 74 10.53 4.97 7.39
C PHE A 74 9.43 4.18 6.68
N GLY A 75 8.17 4.32 7.08
CA GLY A 75 7.04 3.70 6.38
C GLY A 75 6.99 4.06 4.90
N CYS A 76 7.07 5.36 4.58
CA CYS A 76 7.06 5.82 3.20
C CYS A 76 8.37 5.49 2.45
N ALA A 77 9.53 5.55 3.12
CA ALA A 77 10.80 5.15 2.52
C ALA A 77 10.80 3.65 2.15
N LEU A 78 10.20 2.81 2.99
CA LEU A 78 10.08 1.38 2.74
C LEU A 78 9.11 1.08 1.59
N LEU A 79 8.07 1.90 1.37
CA LEU A 79 7.23 1.82 0.17
C LEU A 79 8.03 2.07 -1.12
N ILE A 80 8.93 3.05 -1.12
CA ILE A 80 9.87 3.26 -2.23
C ILE A 80 10.78 2.01 -2.36
N GLY A 81 11.24 1.47 -1.22
CA GLY A 81 12.00 0.22 -1.14
C GLY A 81 11.28 -0.98 -1.79
N VAL A 82 9.96 -1.12 -1.60
CA VAL A 82 9.15 -2.14 -2.30
C VAL A 82 9.22 -1.98 -3.81
N GLY A 83 9.22 -0.75 -4.31
CA GLY A 83 9.44 -0.44 -5.74
C GLY A 83 10.83 -0.86 -6.24
N VAL A 84 11.88 -0.54 -5.48
CA VAL A 84 13.27 -0.91 -5.81
C VAL A 84 13.48 -2.43 -5.75
N ALA A 85 12.85 -3.10 -4.78
CA ALA A 85 13.03 -4.52 -4.52
C ALA A 85 12.24 -5.42 -5.48
N ALA A 86 11.25 -4.89 -6.20
CA ALA A 86 10.37 -5.65 -7.09
C ALA A 86 11.12 -6.52 -8.13
N PRO A 87 12.19 -6.07 -8.81
CA PRO A 87 12.96 -6.90 -9.75
C PRO A 87 13.68 -8.09 -9.11
N PHE A 88 13.82 -8.08 -7.78
CA PHE A 88 14.61 -9.04 -7.03
C PHE A 88 13.77 -10.09 -6.29
N LYS A 89 12.44 -10.01 -6.36
CA LYS A 89 11.54 -10.96 -5.69
C LYS A 89 11.71 -12.41 -6.18
N ASP A 90 12.18 -12.64 -7.41
CA ASP A 90 12.44 -14.01 -7.93
C ASP A 90 13.92 -14.42 -7.94
N ARG A 91 14.82 -13.59 -7.37
CA ARG A 91 16.29 -13.82 -7.42
C ARG A 91 16.87 -14.34 -6.11
N GLY A 92 16.30 -15.41 -5.54
CA GLY A 92 16.89 -16.10 -4.38
C GLY A 92 16.86 -15.28 -3.09
N GLN A 93 17.99 -15.11 -2.38
CA GLN A 93 18.05 -14.44 -1.07
C GLN A 93 17.52 -13.00 -1.06
N THR A 94 17.58 -12.29 -2.20
CA THR A 94 17.05 -10.93 -2.33
C THR A 94 15.51 -10.88 -2.31
N SER A 95 14.80 -12.01 -2.44
CA SER A 95 13.33 -12.05 -2.31
C SER A 95 12.86 -11.64 -0.92
N LYS A 96 13.68 -11.93 0.10
CA LYS A 96 13.41 -11.53 1.48
C LYS A 96 13.39 -10.02 1.65
N VAL A 97 14.18 -9.27 0.86
CA VAL A 97 14.25 -7.80 0.96
C VAL A 97 12.90 -7.18 0.60
N HIS A 98 12.28 -7.64 -0.49
CA HIS A 98 10.95 -7.18 -0.89
C HIS A 98 9.92 -7.40 0.20
N PHE A 99 9.88 -8.62 0.75
CA PHE A 99 8.96 -8.98 1.82
C PHE A 99 9.21 -8.16 3.09
N ILE A 100 10.48 -7.98 3.50
CA ILE A 100 10.84 -7.18 4.67
C ILE A 100 10.43 -5.71 4.46
N CYS A 101 10.67 -5.14 3.29
CA CYS A 101 10.24 -3.77 2.97
C CYS A 101 8.71 -3.64 3.05
N ALA A 102 7.96 -4.54 2.44
CA ALA A 102 6.50 -4.51 2.49
C ALA A 102 5.96 -4.70 3.92
N ALA A 103 6.49 -5.67 4.66
CA ALA A 103 6.08 -5.96 6.02
C ALA A 103 6.39 -4.80 6.98
N LEU A 104 7.60 -4.24 6.92
CA LEU A 104 7.97 -3.09 7.75
C LEU A 104 7.22 -1.81 7.33
N CYS A 105 6.97 -1.61 6.04
CA CYS A 105 6.14 -0.50 5.55
C CYS A 105 4.75 -0.56 6.19
N ALA A 106 4.08 -1.70 6.10
CA ALA A 106 2.78 -1.91 6.72
C ALA A 106 2.86 -1.77 8.24
N LEU A 107 3.83 -2.41 8.89
CA LEU A 107 3.94 -2.40 10.34
C LEU A 107 4.15 -0.98 10.90
N LEU A 108 5.13 -0.23 10.40
CA LEU A 108 5.45 1.10 10.93
C LEU A 108 4.30 2.09 10.72
N THR A 109 3.66 2.05 9.55
CA THR A 109 2.52 2.91 9.25
C THR A 109 1.31 2.58 10.13
N GLN A 110 1.04 1.28 10.35
CA GLN A 110 -0.06 0.85 11.22
C GLN A 110 0.20 1.11 12.71
N ILE A 111 1.46 1.01 13.17
CA ILE A 111 1.82 1.43 14.55
C ILE A 111 1.51 2.91 14.74
N TRP A 112 1.86 3.77 13.77
CA TRP A 112 1.55 5.19 13.87
C TRP A 112 0.04 5.43 13.96
N VAL A 113 -0.74 4.77 13.09
CA VAL A 113 -2.22 4.87 13.11
C VAL A 113 -2.78 4.41 14.46
N PHE A 114 -2.27 3.31 15.00
CA PHE A 114 -2.75 2.71 16.25
C PHE A 114 -2.48 3.59 17.47
N ILE A 115 -1.29 4.18 17.56
CA ILE A 115 -0.87 4.95 18.73
C ILE A 115 -1.41 6.38 18.70
N TYR A 116 -1.36 7.04 17.53
CA TYR A 116 -1.55 8.49 17.43
C TYR A 116 -2.92 8.91 16.91
N THR A 117 -3.76 7.96 16.47
CA THR A 117 -5.07 8.30 15.90
C THR A 117 -6.19 7.45 16.48
N PRO A 118 -7.41 7.99 16.65
CA PRO A 118 -8.58 7.17 17.01
C PRO A 118 -9.09 6.31 15.83
N PHE A 119 -8.52 6.45 14.64
CA PHE A 119 -8.97 5.81 13.41
C PHE A 119 -8.45 4.37 13.24
N TRP A 120 -7.76 3.82 14.23
CA TRP A 120 -7.28 2.43 14.23
C TRP A 120 -8.41 1.41 14.02
N ILE A 121 -9.64 1.75 14.44
CA ILE A 121 -10.80 0.89 14.22
C ILE A 121 -11.09 0.67 12.73
N PHE A 122 -10.86 1.69 11.88
CA PHE A 122 -11.01 1.55 10.43
C PHE A 122 -9.97 0.58 9.85
N SER A 123 -8.77 0.54 10.42
CA SER A 123 -7.75 -0.43 10.00
C SER A 123 -8.19 -1.86 10.27
N LEU A 124 -8.70 -2.13 11.47
CA LEU A 124 -9.24 -3.45 11.80
C LEU A 124 -10.46 -3.82 10.96
N THR A 125 -11.44 -2.91 10.85
CA THR A 125 -12.67 -3.16 10.10
C THR A 125 -12.37 -3.42 8.62
N LEU A 126 -11.54 -2.58 7.97
CA LEU A 126 -11.18 -2.78 6.57
C LEU A 126 -10.40 -4.09 6.38
N THR A 127 -9.46 -4.42 7.27
CA THR A 127 -8.70 -5.67 7.20
C THR A 127 -9.64 -6.88 7.26
N VAL A 128 -10.59 -6.90 8.19
CA VAL A 128 -11.57 -8.01 8.32
C VAL A 128 -12.46 -8.10 7.09
N LEU A 129 -13.01 -6.97 6.62
CA LEU A 129 -13.90 -6.94 5.45
C LEU A 129 -13.18 -7.42 4.18
N PHE A 130 -11.97 -6.91 3.93
CA PHE A 130 -11.19 -7.25 2.74
C PHE A 130 -10.61 -8.68 2.83
N ALA A 131 -10.28 -9.17 4.03
CA ALA A 131 -9.97 -10.58 4.24
C ALA A 131 -11.16 -11.46 3.87
N ALA A 132 -12.35 -11.16 4.39
CA ALA A 132 -13.57 -11.91 4.08
C ALA A 132 -13.90 -11.89 2.58
N PHE A 133 -13.71 -10.74 1.92
CA PHE A 133 -13.89 -10.60 0.49
C PHE A 133 -12.86 -11.41 -0.31
N GLY A 134 -11.59 -11.36 0.09
CA GLY A 134 -10.50 -12.14 -0.50
C GLY A 134 -10.73 -13.65 -0.39
N TYR A 135 -11.14 -14.13 0.79
CA TYR A 135 -11.50 -15.54 0.99
C TYR A 135 -12.71 -15.97 0.15
N LYS A 136 -13.73 -15.12 0.02
CA LYS A 136 -14.92 -15.42 -0.81
C LYS A 136 -14.59 -15.50 -2.30
N ILE A 137 -13.74 -14.60 -2.80
CA ILE A 137 -13.28 -14.60 -4.19
C ILE A 137 -12.41 -15.83 -4.47
N GLN A 138 -11.55 -16.20 -3.52
CA GLN A 138 -10.75 -17.42 -3.60
C GLN A 138 -11.63 -18.68 -3.75
N GLY A 139 -12.73 -18.78 -2.98
CA GLY A 139 -13.64 -19.93 -3.03
C GLY A 139 -14.56 -20.03 -4.26
N ILE A 140 -14.77 -18.95 -5.00
CA ILE A 140 -15.63 -18.96 -6.22
C ILE A 140 -14.82 -19.33 -7.48
N LEU A 141 -13.50 -19.12 -7.47
CA LEU A 141 -12.61 -19.31 -8.62
C LEU A 141 -11.98 -20.71 -8.69
N GLU A 142 -12.40 -21.63 -7.82
CA GLU A 142 -11.92 -23.03 -7.75
C GLU A 142 -12.42 -23.96 -8.89
N ASN A 143 -12.77 -23.40 -10.05
CA ASN A 143 -13.12 -24.13 -11.27
C ASN A 143 -11.94 -24.17 -12.28
N GLY A 144 -10.81 -24.73 -11.83
CA GLY A 144 -9.80 -25.31 -12.73
C GLY A 144 -8.77 -24.37 -13.38
N LYS A 145 -8.80 -23.06 -13.14
CA LYS A 145 -7.68 -22.16 -13.45
C LYS A 145 -7.16 -21.55 -12.15
N LYS A 146 -5.94 -21.94 -11.81
CA LYS A 146 -5.18 -21.56 -10.61
C LYS A 146 -5.11 -20.03 -10.49
N ALA A 147 -6.08 -19.41 -9.80
CA ALA A 147 -5.99 -18.02 -9.40
C ALA A 147 -4.89 -17.95 -8.31
N GLU A 148 -3.84 -17.19 -8.56
CA GLU A 148 -2.87 -16.87 -7.50
C GLU A 148 -3.62 -16.16 -6.36
N ASN A 149 -3.25 -16.47 -5.12
CA ASN A 149 -3.98 -16.09 -3.91
C ASN A 149 -4.18 -14.57 -3.80
N SER A 150 -5.32 -14.04 -4.22
CA SER A 150 -5.65 -12.60 -4.21
C SER A 150 -5.91 -12.03 -2.82
N LEU A 151 -5.89 -12.87 -1.77
CA LEU A 151 -6.07 -12.42 -0.39
C LEU A 151 -5.06 -11.33 -0.02
N THR A 152 -3.79 -11.53 -0.38
CA THR A 152 -2.72 -10.57 -0.07
C THR A 152 -2.99 -9.21 -0.72
N PHE A 153 -3.46 -9.18 -1.98
CA PHE A 153 -3.88 -7.94 -2.64
C PHE A 153 -4.94 -7.19 -1.86
N PHE A 154 -6.02 -7.87 -1.44
CA PHE A 154 -7.09 -7.23 -0.69
C PHE A 154 -6.61 -6.71 0.68
N LEU A 155 -5.75 -7.46 1.38
CA LEU A 155 -5.16 -7.03 2.65
C LEU A 155 -4.25 -5.80 2.49
N GLU A 156 -3.44 -5.76 1.42
CA GLU A 156 -2.61 -4.59 1.12
C GLU A 156 -3.49 -3.37 0.79
N VAL A 157 -4.55 -3.53 -0.01
CA VAL A 157 -5.50 -2.45 -0.31
C VAL A 157 -6.16 -1.93 0.98
N ALA A 158 -6.61 -2.81 1.87
CA ALA A 158 -7.18 -2.42 3.16
C ALA A 158 -6.19 -1.63 4.02
N THR A 159 -4.93 -2.05 4.03
CA THR A 159 -3.85 -1.38 4.77
C THR A 159 -3.60 0.03 4.24
N PHE A 160 -3.55 0.23 2.92
CA PHE A 160 -3.40 1.56 2.33
C PHE A 160 -4.63 2.44 2.56
N LEU A 161 -5.83 1.91 2.36
CA LEU A 161 -7.07 2.66 2.58
C LEU A 161 -7.19 3.12 4.03
N SER A 162 -6.83 2.27 4.99
CA SER A 162 -6.86 2.64 6.41
C SER A 162 -5.87 3.75 6.73
N ILE A 163 -4.68 3.76 6.12
CA ILE A 163 -3.72 4.86 6.24
C ILE A 163 -4.31 6.16 5.71
N TYR A 164 -4.88 6.17 4.50
CA TYR A 164 -5.46 7.40 3.94
C TYR A 164 -6.61 7.94 4.81
N ILE A 165 -7.49 7.07 5.32
CA ILE A 165 -8.56 7.47 6.23
C ILE A 165 -8.00 8.02 7.54
N ALA A 166 -7.03 7.33 8.15
CA ALA A 166 -6.46 7.74 9.43
C ALA A 166 -5.68 9.06 9.34
N VAL A 167 -4.87 9.22 8.30
CA VAL A 167 -4.10 10.44 8.04
C VAL A 167 -5.03 11.63 7.78
N TYR A 168 -6.04 11.46 6.93
CA TYR A 168 -7.02 12.52 6.67
C TYR A 168 -7.88 12.82 7.90
N GLY A 169 -8.35 11.80 8.60
CA GLY A 169 -9.13 11.95 9.82
C GLY A 169 -8.33 12.69 10.90
N PHE A 170 -7.06 12.33 11.09
CA PHE A 170 -6.18 12.99 12.06
C PHE A 170 -5.94 14.45 11.70
N TYR A 171 -5.69 14.75 10.42
CA TYR A 171 -5.62 16.12 9.93
C TYR A 171 -6.88 16.92 10.30
N ASN A 172 -8.07 16.38 10.07
CA ASN A 172 -9.31 17.06 10.43
C ASN A 172 -9.41 17.33 11.93
N LEU A 173 -8.97 16.40 12.80
CA LEU A 173 -8.96 16.59 14.25
C LEU A 173 -8.02 17.72 14.70
N LEU A 174 -6.94 17.98 13.96
CA LEU A 174 -6.00 19.07 14.26
C LEU A 174 -6.51 20.44 13.80
N THR A 175 -7.44 20.47 12.84
CA THR A 175 -7.95 21.71 12.23
C THR A 175 -9.30 22.17 12.77
N VAL A 176 -9.92 21.39 13.65
CA VAL A 176 -11.18 21.73 14.36
C VAL A 176 -10.84 22.38 15.70
#